data_AF-A0A0L6CJJ8-F1
#
_entry.id   AF-A0A0L6CJJ8-F1
#
_cell.length_a   1.000
_cell.length_b   1.000
_cell.length_c   1.000
_cell.angle_alpha   90.00
_cell.angle_beta   90.00
_cell.angle_gamma   90.00
#
_symmetry.space_group_name_H-M   'P 1'
#
loop_
_entity.id
_entity.type
_entity.pdbx_description
1 polymer ?
#
loop_
_entity_poly.entity_id
_entity_poly.type
_entity_poly.pdbx_seq_one_letter_code
_entity_poly.pdbx_strand_id
1 'polypeptide(L)'
;MCTVALVVAAGMTACGEQQVERGTPTSPSSSARPSVTTPAAAPTGVTPEGLQVRLELPRTTVRACKTLTGAVVVINPTGRAVDLWSGTVPGGPDCTPKHAVQLVGHGIDTSPAFTADCGSQPLRIASGTTRVPMSALTTYTSCSQDHPSIDSPRCGADGGPPGLPTGRYEARVVGSVLSAAPAVAVTVTS
;
A
#
# COMPACT_ATOMS: atom_id res chain seq x y z
N MET A 1 17.81 1.32 -5.39
CA MET A 1 17.37 2.45 -6.21
C MET A 1 16.11 2.03 -6.93
N CYS A 2 15.00 2.76 -6.76
CA CYS A 2 13.75 2.45 -7.43
C CYS A 2 13.86 2.97 -8.86
N THR A 3 14.33 2.15 -9.81
CA THR A 3 14.39 2.58 -11.20
C THR A 3 12.98 2.72 -11.76
N VAL A 4 12.37 3.89 -11.57
CA VAL A 4 11.28 4.35 -12.41
C VAL A 4 11.92 4.70 -13.73
N ALA A 5 11.47 4.09 -14.84
CA ALA A 5 12.00 4.38 -16.17
C ALA A 5 11.63 5.83 -16.55
N LEU A 6 12.46 6.77 -16.14
CA LEU A 6 12.43 8.17 -16.56
C LEU A 6 13.41 8.31 -17.73
N VAL A 7 12.91 8.74 -18.89
CA VAL A 7 13.77 9.15 -20.01
C VAL A 7 14.41 10.48 -19.61
N VAL A 8 15.72 10.47 -19.33
CA VAL A 8 16.45 11.69 -18.95
C VAL A 8 17.78 11.77 -19.69
N ALA A 9 18.03 12.97 -20.24
CA ALA A 9 19.22 13.37 -20.97
C ALA A 9 20.45 13.54 -20.05
N ALA A 10 21.61 13.23 -20.61
CA ALA A 10 22.90 13.20 -19.92
C ALA A 10 23.43 14.60 -19.52
N GLY A 11 24.02 14.68 -18.33
CA GLY A 11 24.85 15.79 -17.85
C GLY A 11 25.87 15.27 -16.83
N MET A 12 27.14 15.66 -16.97
CA MET A 12 28.31 15.03 -16.35
C MET A 12 28.79 15.70 -15.04
N THR A 13 29.46 14.86 -14.23
CA THR A 13 30.62 15.12 -13.31
C THR A 13 30.48 15.96 -12.03
N ALA A 14 30.84 15.35 -10.89
CA ALA A 14 32.05 15.68 -10.10
C ALA A 14 32.25 14.68 -8.93
N CYS A 15 33.52 14.29 -8.68
CA CYS A 15 33.96 13.40 -7.60
C CYS A 15 34.11 14.13 -6.26
N GLY A 16 33.79 13.45 -5.15
CA GLY A 16 34.09 13.88 -3.78
C GLY A 16 34.28 12.69 -2.85
N GLU A 17 35.48 12.56 -2.32
CA GLU A 17 35.99 11.48 -1.46
C GLU A 17 35.91 11.90 0.02
N GLN A 18 35.25 11.11 0.87
CA GLN A 18 35.40 11.19 2.35
C GLN A 18 35.31 9.80 3.00
N GLN A 19 36.44 9.38 3.57
CA GLN A 19 36.56 8.31 4.56
C GLN A 19 36.31 8.87 5.96
N VAL A 20 35.51 8.21 6.82
CA VAL A 20 35.70 8.22 8.29
C VAL A 20 35.15 6.93 8.95
N GLU A 21 36.07 6.26 9.66
CA GLU A 21 36.04 5.38 10.85
C GLU A 21 35.08 4.19 11.09
N ARG A 22 35.75 3.08 11.48
CA ARG A 22 35.24 1.84 12.07
C ARG A 22 34.85 2.05 13.53
N GLY A 23 33.59 1.77 13.86
CA GLY A 23 33.12 1.50 15.22
C GLY A 23 32.71 0.02 15.37
N THR A 24 33.24 -0.65 16.38
CA THR A 24 33.05 -2.07 16.71
C THR A 24 31.63 -2.36 17.23
N PRO A 25 30.97 -3.48 16.85
CA PRO A 25 29.61 -3.79 17.30
C PRO A 25 29.62 -4.51 18.66
N THR A 26 28.92 -3.93 19.64
CA THR A 26 28.58 -4.60 20.91
C THR A 26 27.16 -5.16 20.82
N SER A 27 27.03 -6.48 20.86
CA SER A 27 25.74 -7.19 20.91
C SER A 27 25.11 -7.14 22.30
N PRO A 28 23.84 -6.69 22.45
CA PRO A 28 23.02 -7.05 23.59
C PRO A 28 22.13 -8.26 23.30
N SER A 29 22.09 -9.13 24.31
CA SER A 29 21.45 -10.43 24.38
C SER A 29 19.93 -10.37 24.22
N SER A 30 19.42 -11.36 23.50
CA SER A 30 18.02 -11.55 23.14
C SER A 30 17.21 -12.11 24.31
N SER A 31 16.40 -11.27 24.97
CA SER A 31 15.31 -11.71 25.85
C SER A 31 13.99 -11.64 25.09
N ALA A 32 13.52 -12.80 24.63
CA ALA A 32 12.22 -12.94 23.99
C ALA A 32 11.09 -12.76 25.01
N ARG A 33 10.40 -11.63 24.93
CA ARG A 33 9.15 -11.36 25.66
C ARG A 33 7.99 -11.94 24.85
N PRO A 34 7.03 -12.66 25.46
CA PRO A 34 5.84 -13.14 24.76
C PRO A 34 5.07 -11.94 24.20
N SER A 35 4.87 -11.93 22.87
CA SER A 35 4.06 -10.92 22.19
C SER A 35 2.62 -11.07 22.67
N VAL A 36 2.16 -10.08 23.43
CA VAL A 36 0.74 -9.85 23.66
C VAL A 36 0.13 -9.54 22.29
N THR A 37 -0.67 -10.46 21.76
CA THR A 37 -1.45 -10.24 20.54
C THR A 37 -2.48 -9.15 20.84
N THR A 38 -2.15 -7.91 20.54
CA THR A 38 -3.12 -6.81 20.53
C THR A 38 -4.24 -7.18 19.55
N PRO A 39 -5.52 -7.13 19.95
CA PRO A 39 -6.63 -7.34 19.04
C PRO A 39 -6.51 -6.39 17.85
N ALA A 40 -6.53 -6.94 16.63
CA ALA A 40 -6.53 -6.14 15.42
C ALA A 40 -7.70 -5.14 15.46
N ALA A 41 -7.42 -3.87 15.18
CA ALA A 41 -8.45 -2.85 15.12
C ALA A 41 -9.56 -3.29 14.16
N ALA A 42 -10.81 -3.13 14.58
CA ALA A 42 -11.95 -3.46 13.75
C ALA A 42 -11.91 -2.61 12.47
N PRO A 43 -12.19 -3.21 11.31
CA PRO A 43 -12.14 -2.48 10.04
C PRO A 43 -13.19 -1.36 10.04
N THR A 44 -12.75 -0.12 9.78
CA THR A 44 -13.61 1.09 9.73
C THR A 44 -14.28 1.33 8.38
N GLY A 45 -14.16 0.38 7.45
CA GLY A 45 -14.63 0.54 6.08
C GLY A 45 -16.08 0.16 5.85
N VAL A 46 -16.59 0.56 4.68
CA VAL A 46 -17.94 0.26 4.23
C VAL A 46 -17.90 -0.99 3.37
N THR A 47 -18.62 -2.04 3.78
CA THR A 47 -18.90 -3.22 2.96
C THR A 47 -20.41 -3.40 2.89
N PRO A 48 -20.99 -3.57 1.69
CA PRO A 48 -22.41 -3.86 1.55
C PRO A 48 -22.84 -5.07 2.39
N GLU A 49 -24.04 -5.00 2.96
CA GLU A 49 -24.57 -6.07 3.81
C GLU A 49 -24.58 -7.41 3.07
N GLY A 50 -24.18 -8.47 3.77
CA GLY A 50 -24.13 -9.82 3.24
C GLY A 50 -22.88 -10.15 2.42
N LEU A 51 -21.99 -9.18 2.14
CA LEU A 51 -20.67 -9.47 1.54
C LEU A 51 -19.60 -9.63 2.63
N GLN A 52 -18.68 -10.58 2.42
CA GLN A 52 -17.47 -10.71 3.24
C GLN A 52 -16.26 -10.33 2.41
N VAL A 53 -15.32 -9.62 3.01
CA VAL A 53 -14.14 -9.11 2.31
C VAL A 53 -12.88 -9.45 3.09
N ARG A 54 -11.86 -9.93 2.38
CA ARG A 54 -10.52 -10.11 2.94
C ARG A 54 -9.45 -9.73 1.93
N LEU A 55 -8.30 -9.28 2.41
CA LEU A 55 -7.12 -9.06 1.59
C LEU A 55 -6.27 -10.34 1.58
N GLU A 56 -6.04 -10.91 0.39
CA GLU A 56 -5.13 -12.03 0.19
C GLU A 56 -3.82 -11.52 -0.44
N LEU A 57 -2.72 -11.70 0.28
CA LEU A 57 -1.37 -11.41 -0.20
C LEU A 57 -0.60 -12.73 -0.31
N PRO A 58 -0.17 -13.16 -1.51
CA PRO A 58 0.63 -14.38 -1.69
C PRO A 58 1.96 -14.36 -0.92
N ARG A 59 2.47 -13.16 -0.63
CA ARG A 59 3.65 -12.92 0.19
C ARG A 59 3.41 -11.70 1.08
N THR A 60 3.97 -11.71 2.28
CA THR A 60 3.92 -10.58 3.23
C THR A 60 5.29 -9.95 3.46
N THR A 61 6.34 -10.42 2.77
CA THR A 61 7.67 -9.79 2.76
C THR A 61 7.97 -9.29 1.36
N VAL A 62 8.38 -8.02 1.24
CA VAL A 62 8.61 -7.35 -0.04
C VAL A 62 9.77 -6.38 0.09
N ARG A 63 10.64 -6.33 -0.94
CA ARG A 63 11.70 -5.30 -0.98
C ARG A 63 11.08 -3.93 -1.28
N ALA A 64 11.62 -2.88 -0.69
CA ALA A 64 11.35 -1.51 -1.05
C ALA A 64 11.58 -1.32 -2.56
N CYS A 65 10.88 -0.37 -3.17
CA CYS A 65 10.89 -0.20 -4.62
C CYS A 65 10.24 -1.33 -5.43
N LYS A 66 9.54 -2.28 -4.80
CA LYS A 66 8.80 -3.34 -5.50
C LYS A 66 7.31 -3.24 -5.25
N THR A 67 6.53 -3.69 -6.21
CA THR A 67 5.10 -3.80 -6.06
C THR A 67 4.75 -5.05 -5.26
N LEU A 68 3.91 -4.87 -4.25
CA LEU A 68 3.27 -5.97 -3.55
C LEU A 68 1.94 -6.26 -4.24
N THR A 69 1.85 -7.41 -4.90
CA THR A 69 0.64 -7.82 -5.63
C THR A 69 -0.20 -8.76 -4.78
N GLY A 70 -1.51 -8.64 -4.85
CA GLY A 70 -2.46 -9.53 -4.18
C GLY A 70 -3.85 -9.42 -4.77
N ALA A 71 -4.85 -9.80 -3.99
CA ALA A 71 -6.25 -9.64 -4.37
C ALA A 71 -7.11 -9.32 -3.15
N VAL A 72 -8.14 -8.51 -3.38
CA VAL A 72 -9.29 -8.44 -2.47
C VAL A 72 -10.23 -9.58 -2.86
N VAL A 73 -10.50 -10.46 -1.90
CA VAL A 73 -11.41 -11.58 -2.05
C VAL A 73 -12.74 -11.22 -1.45
N VAL A 74 -13.76 -11.18 -2.29
CA VAL A 74 -15.14 -10.90 -1.92
C VAL A 74 -15.93 -12.20 -1.97
N ILE A 75 -16.50 -12.60 -0.84
CA ILE A 75 -17.38 -13.75 -0.73
C ILE A 75 -18.82 -13.23 -0.71
N ASN A 76 -19.59 -13.66 -1.69
CA ASN A 76 -20.99 -13.31 -1.89
C ASN A 76 -21.88 -14.56 -1.72
N PRO A 77 -22.35 -14.84 -0.49
CA PRO A 77 -23.22 -15.96 -0.17
C PRO A 77 -24.69 -15.74 -0.57
N THR A 78 -25.06 -14.60 -1.17
CA THR A 78 -26.46 -14.22 -1.39
C THR A 78 -27.20 -15.01 -2.48
N GLY A 79 -26.49 -15.87 -3.21
CA GLY A 79 -27.04 -16.62 -4.36
C GLY A 79 -27.29 -15.79 -5.63
N ARG A 80 -27.02 -14.47 -5.61
CA ARG A 80 -27.20 -13.57 -6.76
C ARG A 80 -26.01 -12.62 -6.93
N ALA A 81 -25.83 -12.09 -8.13
CA ALA A 81 -24.81 -11.05 -8.35
C ALA A 81 -25.20 -9.74 -7.66
N VAL A 82 -24.21 -8.99 -7.18
CA VAL A 82 -24.35 -7.67 -6.58
C VAL A 82 -23.55 -6.67 -7.39
N ASP A 83 -24.18 -5.59 -7.84
CA ASP A 83 -23.52 -4.51 -8.57
C ASP A 83 -23.12 -3.40 -7.59
N LEU A 84 -21.83 -3.06 -7.53
CA LEU A 84 -21.29 -2.06 -6.62
C LEU A 84 -20.95 -0.77 -7.36
N TRP A 85 -21.41 0.36 -6.80
CA TRP A 85 -21.17 1.70 -7.30
C TRP A 85 -20.46 2.55 -6.23
N SER A 86 -19.66 3.51 -6.68
CA SER A 86 -19.03 4.52 -5.81
C SER A 86 -19.98 5.62 -5.36
N GLY A 87 -21.15 5.76 -6.02
CA GLY A 87 -22.12 6.86 -5.89
C GLY A 87 -22.97 6.85 -4.62
N THR A 88 -22.63 6.03 -3.62
CA THR A 88 -23.24 6.09 -2.28
C THR A 88 -22.93 7.40 -1.52
N VAL A 89 -22.18 8.33 -2.13
CA VAL A 89 -22.00 9.72 -1.69
C VAL A 89 -23.11 10.59 -2.31
N PRO A 90 -23.93 11.29 -1.50
CA PRO A 90 -24.99 12.16 -2.03
C PRO A 90 -24.47 13.19 -3.04
N GLY A 91 -24.95 13.13 -4.29
CA GLY A 91 -24.71 14.14 -5.33
C GLY A 91 -23.57 13.85 -6.33
N GLY A 92 -22.89 12.71 -6.25
CA GLY A 92 -21.90 12.28 -7.25
C GLY A 92 -22.48 11.36 -8.34
N PRO A 93 -21.91 11.30 -9.56
CA PRO A 93 -22.28 10.29 -10.54
C PRO A 93 -21.90 8.88 -10.05
N ASP A 94 -22.71 7.89 -10.40
CA ASP A 94 -22.39 6.48 -10.15
C ASP A 94 -21.13 6.08 -10.95
N CYS A 95 -20.00 6.00 -10.24
CA CYS A 95 -18.72 5.54 -10.80
C CYS A 95 -18.44 4.09 -10.41
N THR A 96 -17.67 3.37 -11.22
CA THR A 96 -16.99 2.15 -10.77
C THR A 96 -16.21 2.47 -9.50
N PRO A 97 -16.40 1.70 -8.41
CA PRO A 97 -15.72 1.99 -7.17
C PRO A 97 -14.21 1.80 -7.31
N LYS A 98 -13.47 2.73 -6.71
CA LYS A 98 -12.00 2.69 -6.68
C LYS A 98 -11.54 2.05 -5.39
N HIS A 99 -10.60 1.11 -5.53
CA HIS A 99 -9.98 0.42 -4.41
C HIS A 99 -8.47 0.39 -4.63
N ALA A 100 -7.74 0.48 -3.54
CA ALA A 100 -6.30 0.32 -3.51
C ALA A 100 -5.87 -0.34 -2.22
N VAL A 101 -4.61 -0.77 -2.16
CA VAL A 101 -3.98 -1.22 -0.92
C VAL A 101 -3.00 -0.15 -0.48
N GLN A 102 -3.21 0.34 0.73
CA GLN A 102 -2.37 1.31 1.42
C GLN A 102 -1.49 0.58 2.44
N LEU A 103 -0.22 0.96 2.53
CA LEU A 103 0.69 0.50 3.58
C LEU A 103 0.77 1.58 4.67
N VAL A 104 0.38 1.22 5.89
CA VAL A 104 0.41 2.12 7.06
C VAL A 104 1.46 1.62 8.05
N GLY A 105 2.36 2.49 8.47
CA GLY A 105 3.40 2.13 9.43
C GLY A 105 4.44 3.24 9.60
N HIS A 106 5.16 3.25 10.72
CA HIS A 106 6.24 4.22 10.97
C HIS A 106 5.82 5.70 10.89
N GLY A 107 4.54 6.01 11.18
CA GLY A 107 3.99 7.36 11.03
C GLY A 107 3.79 7.80 9.58
N ILE A 108 3.99 6.90 8.62
CA ILE A 108 3.77 7.11 7.19
C ILE A 108 2.39 6.56 6.84
N ASP A 109 1.63 7.36 6.11
CA ASP A 109 0.41 6.92 5.45
C ASP A 109 0.57 7.01 3.94
N THR A 110 0.93 5.88 3.29
CA THR A 110 1.19 5.93 1.85
C THR A 110 -0.07 6.32 1.12
N SER A 111 -0.04 7.41 0.33
CA SER A 111 -1.20 7.74 -0.49
C SER A 111 -1.50 6.58 -1.44
N PRO A 112 -2.73 6.02 -1.44
CA PRO A 112 -3.09 4.99 -2.39
C PRO A 112 -2.94 5.52 -3.82
N ALA A 113 -2.20 4.79 -4.66
CA ALA A 113 -2.17 5.07 -6.08
C ALA A 113 -3.44 4.48 -6.72
N PHE A 114 -4.48 5.29 -6.85
CA PHE A 114 -5.65 4.93 -7.66
C PHE A 114 -5.31 5.17 -9.13
N THR A 115 -5.28 4.10 -9.93
CA THR A 115 -4.91 4.19 -11.36
C THR A 115 -6.08 4.32 -12.32
N ALA A 116 -7.32 4.48 -11.83
CA ALA A 116 -8.50 4.43 -12.69
C ALA A 116 -9.32 5.72 -12.67
N ASP A 117 -9.75 6.17 -13.84
CA ASP A 117 -10.81 7.17 -14.05
C ASP A 117 -12.18 6.66 -13.56
N CYS A 118 -13.17 7.54 -13.45
CA CYS A 118 -14.55 7.12 -13.16
C CYS A 118 -15.06 6.24 -14.31
N GLY A 119 -15.21 4.93 -14.08
CA GLY A 119 -15.84 4.02 -15.03
C GLY A 119 -17.37 4.09 -14.97
N SER A 120 -18.03 3.88 -16.10
CA SER A 120 -19.50 3.92 -16.23
C SER A 120 -20.19 2.59 -15.92
N GLN A 121 -19.44 1.58 -15.46
CA GLN A 121 -19.96 0.24 -15.16
C GLN A 121 -19.79 -0.09 -13.67
N PRO A 122 -20.71 -0.85 -13.06
CA PRO A 122 -20.55 -1.26 -11.68
C PRO A 122 -19.40 -2.26 -11.54
N LEU A 123 -18.82 -2.34 -10.35
CA LEU A 123 -18.05 -3.52 -9.97
C LEU A 123 -19.03 -4.64 -9.63
N ARG A 124 -19.23 -5.55 -10.59
CA ARG A 124 -20.13 -6.69 -10.43
C ARG A 124 -19.46 -7.82 -9.67
N ILE A 125 -20.02 -8.17 -8.51
CA ILE A 125 -19.61 -9.29 -7.67
C ILE A 125 -20.55 -10.46 -7.94
N ALA A 126 -20.06 -11.49 -8.63
CA ALA A 126 -20.82 -12.71 -8.86
C ALA A 126 -21.14 -13.43 -7.53
N SER A 127 -22.14 -14.31 -7.54
CA SER A 127 -22.34 -15.22 -6.41
C SER A 127 -21.12 -16.13 -6.23
N GLY A 128 -20.78 -16.47 -4.99
CA GLY A 128 -19.60 -17.26 -4.67
C GLY A 128 -18.40 -16.37 -4.34
N THR A 129 -17.22 -16.69 -4.89
CA THR A 129 -15.97 -15.98 -4.57
C THR A 129 -15.49 -15.18 -5.78
N THR A 130 -15.37 -13.86 -5.62
CA THR A 130 -14.77 -12.96 -6.62
C THR A 130 -13.40 -12.50 -6.12
N ARG A 131 -12.38 -12.55 -6.99
CA ARG A 131 -11.04 -12.03 -6.70
C ARG A 131 -10.78 -10.78 -7.53
N VAL A 132 -10.59 -9.65 -6.85
CA VAL A 132 -10.28 -8.36 -7.47
C VAL A 132 -8.78 -8.11 -7.30
N PRO A 133 -7.98 -8.08 -8.38
CA PRO A 133 -6.53 -7.91 -8.27
C PRO A 133 -6.19 -6.54 -7.69
N MET A 134 -5.18 -6.49 -6.82
CA MET A 134 -4.70 -5.26 -6.19
C MET A 134 -3.18 -5.18 -6.15
N SER A 135 -2.67 -3.96 -6.02
CA SER A 135 -1.26 -3.68 -5.78
C SER A 135 -1.08 -2.65 -4.67
N ALA A 136 -0.04 -2.84 -3.85
CA ALA A 136 0.46 -1.83 -2.93
C ALA A 136 1.86 -1.39 -3.37
N LEU A 137 2.12 -0.08 -3.30
CA LEU A 137 3.44 0.48 -3.57
C LEU A 137 4.31 0.39 -2.31
N THR A 138 5.57 0.03 -2.49
CA THR A 138 6.60 0.10 -1.42
C THR A 138 7.57 1.24 -1.69
N THR A 139 7.04 2.32 -2.26
CA THR A 139 7.71 3.58 -2.54
C THR A 139 6.81 4.72 -2.10
N TYR A 140 7.41 5.87 -1.84
CA TYR A 140 6.64 7.10 -1.75
C TYR A 140 6.05 7.44 -3.13
N THR A 141 4.90 8.12 -3.15
CA THR A 141 4.26 8.61 -4.38
C THR A 141 4.83 9.96 -4.82
N SER A 142 5.47 10.68 -3.91
CA SER A 142 6.11 11.98 -4.15
C SER A 142 7.38 12.12 -3.31
N CYS A 143 8.20 13.10 -3.65
CA CYS A 143 9.37 13.49 -2.89
C CYS A 143 9.65 14.99 -3.11
N SER A 144 10.41 15.61 -2.20
CA SER A 144 10.81 17.02 -2.31
C SER A 144 12.26 17.22 -1.94
N GLN A 145 13.02 17.95 -2.76
CA GLN A 145 14.40 18.34 -2.41
C GLN A 145 14.44 19.52 -1.42
N ASP A 146 13.48 20.43 -1.53
CA ASP A 146 13.47 21.71 -0.81
C ASP A 146 12.75 21.61 0.54
N HIS A 147 11.68 20.82 0.60
CA HIS A 147 10.80 20.71 1.78
C HIS A 147 10.45 19.24 2.09
N PRO A 148 11.43 18.41 2.48
CA PRO A 148 11.17 17.02 2.81
C PRO A 148 10.29 16.91 4.06
N SER A 149 9.34 15.99 4.02
CA SER A 149 8.46 15.62 5.13
C SER A 149 8.42 14.10 5.30
N ILE A 150 7.66 13.62 6.29
CA ILE A 150 7.50 12.18 6.52
C ILE A 150 6.82 11.46 5.35
N ASP A 151 5.86 12.13 4.68
CA ASP A 151 5.10 11.58 3.54
C ASP A 151 5.69 11.95 2.18
N SER A 152 6.60 12.93 2.16
CA SER A 152 7.32 13.37 0.95
C SER A 152 8.81 13.54 1.29
N PRO A 153 9.56 12.44 1.40
CA PRO A 153 10.96 12.48 1.79
C PRO A 153 11.82 13.13 0.70
N ARG A 154 13.11 13.30 0.99
CA ARG A 154 14.07 13.76 0.01
C ARG A 154 14.12 12.83 -1.20
N CYS A 155 14.08 13.39 -2.41
CA CYS A 155 14.22 12.60 -3.63
C CYS A 155 15.60 11.94 -3.71
N GLY A 156 15.66 10.76 -4.35
CA GLY A 156 16.89 10.05 -4.65
C GLY A 156 17.80 10.83 -5.60
N ALA A 157 19.00 10.29 -5.84
CA ALA A 157 19.96 10.87 -6.78
C ALA A 157 19.42 10.95 -8.23
N ASP A 158 18.45 10.11 -8.56
CA ASP A 158 17.70 10.08 -9.82
C ASP A 158 16.53 11.07 -9.87
N GLY A 159 16.32 11.85 -8.81
CA GLY A 159 15.17 12.75 -8.66
C GLY A 159 13.85 12.02 -8.37
N GLY A 160 13.86 10.70 -8.21
CA GLY A 160 12.67 9.90 -7.94
C GLY A 160 12.35 9.77 -6.44
N PRO A 161 11.10 9.39 -6.09
CA PRO A 161 10.76 9.09 -4.71
C PRO A 161 11.52 7.83 -4.24
N PRO A 162 12.06 7.85 -3.01
CA PRO A 162 12.75 6.69 -2.46
C PRO A 162 11.78 5.54 -2.14
N GLY A 163 12.34 4.38 -1.83
CA GLY A 163 11.58 3.25 -1.28
C GLY A 163 11.10 3.54 0.14
N LEU A 164 10.05 2.84 0.58
CA LEU A 164 9.63 2.90 1.97
C LEU A 164 10.73 2.38 2.91
N PRO A 165 10.87 2.93 4.12
CA PRO A 165 11.79 2.41 5.11
C PRO A 165 11.56 0.92 5.40
N THR A 166 12.64 0.19 5.67
CA THR A 166 12.55 -1.21 6.14
C THR A 166 11.80 -1.26 7.47
N GLY A 167 10.86 -2.20 7.60
CA GLY A 167 10.04 -2.28 8.81
C GLY A 167 8.73 -3.04 8.63
N ARG A 168 7.90 -2.98 9.67
CA ARG A 168 6.57 -3.61 9.68
C ARG A 168 5.50 -2.57 9.34
N TYR A 169 4.60 -2.96 8.46
CA TYR A 169 3.48 -2.16 7.96
C TYR A 169 2.19 -2.99 8.05
N GLU A 170 1.07 -2.29 8.03
CA GLU A 170 -0.25 -2.87 7.81
C GLU A 170 -0.70 -2.56 6.38
N ALA A 171 -0.99 -3.61 5.62
CA ALA A 171 -1.68 -3.48 4.35
C ALA A 171 -3.19 -3.39 4.60
N ARG A 172 -3.78 -2.26 4.19
CA ARG A 172 -5.19 -1.94 4.36
C ARG A 172 -5.84 -1.72 3.01
N VAL A 173 -7.07 -2.21 2.84
CA VAL A 173 -7.88 -1.91 1.66
C VAL A 173 -8.54 -0.56 1.88
N VAL A 174 -8.30 0.38 0.99
CA VAL A 174 -8.90 1.72 1.01
C VAL A 174 -9.74 1.94 -0.23
N GLY A 175 -10.88 2.62 -0.09
CA GLY A 175 -11.83 2.84 -1.17
C GLY A 175 -13.24 3.17 -0.67
N SER A 176 -14.14 3.47 -1.61
CA SER A 176 -15.53 3.84 -1.33
C SER A 176 -16.43 2.66 -0.94
N VAL A 177 -16.09 1.46 -1.39
CA VAL A 177 -16.70 0.18 -0.96
C VAL A 177 -15.59 -0.85 -0.67
N LEU A 178 -15.92 -2.00 -0.10
CA LEU A 178 -14.98 -3.10 0.21
C LEU A 178 -13.80 -2.71 1.14
N SER A 179 -13.85 -1.56 1.79
CA SER A 179 -12.78 -1.08 2.69
C SER A 179 -12.80 -1.75 4.06
N ALA A 180 -13.78 -2.62 4.33
CA ALA A 180 -13.89 -3.32 5.61
C ALA A 180 -13.02 -4.59 5.70
N ALA A 181 -12.11 -4.82 4.75
CA ALA A 181 -11.18 -5.94 4.83
C ALA A 181 -10.26 -5.78 6.06
N PRO A 182 -10.04 -6.84 6.87
CA PRO A 182 -9.04 -6.80 7.92
C PRO A 182 -7.65 -6.46 7.39
N ALA A 183 -6.89 -5.70 8.16
CA ALA A 183 -5.51 -5.36 7.82
C ALA A 183 -4.60 -6.60 7.83
N VAL A 184 -3.61 -6.63 6.94
CA VAL A 184 -2.62 -7.72 6.86
C VAL A 184 -1.23 -7.19 7.17
N ALA A 185 -0.51 -7.82 8.09
CA ALA A 185 0.85 -7.43 8.42
C ALA A 185 1.82 -7.72 7.24
N VAL A 186 2.62 -6.72 6.89
CA VAL A 186 3.62 -6.75 5.81
C VAL A 186 4.98 -6.30 6.36
N THR A 187 6.06 -6.92 5.90
CA THR A 187 7.43 -6.51 6.18
C THR A 187 8.08 -5.98 4.90
N VAL A 188 8.55 -4.74 4.95
CA VAL A 188 9.33 -4.12 3.88
C VAL A 188 10.82 -4.32 4.20
N THR A 189 11.60 -4.75 3.21
CA THR A 189 13.07 -4.95 3.30
C THR A 189 13.81 -4.11 2.27
N SER A 190 15.14 -4.04 2.32
CA SER A 190 15.96 -3.28 1.36
C SER A 190 16.33 -4.02 0.06
#